data_AF-A0A915JGX2-F1
#
_entry.id   AF-A0A915JGX2-F1
#
_cell.length_a   1.000
_cell.length_b   1.000
_cell.length_c   1.000
_cell.angle_alpha   90.00
_cell.angle_beta   90.00
_cell.angle_gamma   90.00
#
_symmetry.space_group_name_H-M   'P 1'
#
loop_
_entity.id
_entity.type
_entity.pdbx_description
1 polymer ?
#
loop_
_entity_poly.entity_id
_entity_poly.type
_entity_poly.pdbx_seq_one_letter_code
_entity_poly.pdbx_strand_id
1 'polypeptide(L)'
;MLNVNIMFSFLALSVERLYASFFYQTYAETNNCWLALAMMIILYSLSAIMELMSMLHTVAENSGKILCDSTMSGSTSSAISNFVICVILELAAILTFAVGQYRDKVKLNQILWFNTAQHSLKARFQLSSNLNLNNALMPCIVVYFITSVVQSISILIAIIDMDVHGEGRHRLGHWLCILSLIYSLVQGIMLPVKNSALEKAWSEMMLIRVKWRKNKVLNSNQESRAKDHTLIAEKYFQDLAAAWDAASPNIIFQDSLAFVGQRIV
;
A
#
# COMPACT_ATOMS: atom_id res chain seq x y z
N MET A 1 12.14 12.65 -8.56
CA MET A 1 10.72 12.96 -8.78
C MET A 1 10.06 13.15 -7.42
N LEU A 2 9.45 14.32 -7.17
CA LEU A 2 8.62 14.53 -5.97
C LEU A 2 7.44 13.54 -6.01
N ASN A 3 6.97 13.08 -4.85
CA ASN A 3 5.78 12.21 -4.73
C ASN A 3 4.47 12.98 -5.04
N VAL A 4 4.37 13.59 -6.21
CA VAL A 4 3.24 14.41 -6.67
C VAL A 4 1.92 13.62 -6.57
N ASN A 5 1.96 12.32 -6.87
CA ASN A 5 0.82 11.41 -6.71
C ASN A 5 0.30 11.33 -5.27
N ILE A 6 1.20 11.31 -4.28
CA ILE A 6 0.83 11.24 -2.86
C ILE A 6 0.20 12.55 -2.41
N MET A 7 0.74 13.69 -2.86
CA MET A 7 0.17 15.01 -2.58
C MET A 7 -1.26 15.14 -3.11
N PHE A 8 -1.49 14.76 -4.38
CA PHE A 8 -2.84 14.77 -4.96
C PHE A 8 -3.78 13.80 -4.27
N SER A 9 -3.30 12.64 -3.82
CA SER A 9 -4.09 11.70 -3.03
C SER A 9 -4.54 12.32 -1.70
N PHE A 10 -3.65 13.03 -1.00
CA PHE A 10 -4.03 13.73 0.23
C PHE A 10 -4.99 14.89 -0.03
N LEU A 11 -4.80 15.64 -1.12
CA LEU A 11 -5.73 16.68 -1.51
C LEU A 11 -7.13 16.11 -1.80
N ALA A 12 -7.22 15.02 -2.56
CA ALA A 12 -8.46 14.28 -2.82
C ALA A 12 -9.19 13.96 -1.52
N LEU A 13 -8.42 13.37 -0.61
CA LEU A 13 -8.93 12.86 0.63
C LEU A 13 -9.35 14.03 1.53
N SER A 14 -8.61 15.13 1.54
CA SER A 14 -8.97 16.36 2.25
C SER A 14 -10.31 16.91 1.77
N VAL A 15 -10.50 17.01 0.46
CA VAL A 15 -11.75 17.50 -0.16
C VAL A 15 -12.91 16.57 0.13
N GLU A 16 -12.70 15.26 0.02
CA GLU A 16 -13.70 14.24 0.31
C GLU A 16 -14.11 14.25 1.79
N ARG A 17 -13.16 14.39 2.71
CA ARG A 17 -13.44 14.55 4.14
C ARG A 17 -14.19 15.84 4.43
N LEU A 18 -13.78 16.96 3.82
CA LEU A 18 -14.49 18.23 3.98
C LEU A 18 -15.94 18.10 3.48
N TYR A 19 -16.16 17.48 2.32
CA TYR A 19 -17.48 17.22 1.78
C TYR A 19 -18.32 16.33 2.73
N ALA A 20 -17.73 15.26 3.27
CA ALA A 20 -18.38 14.40 4.26
C ALA A 20 -18.75 15.17 5.55
N SER A 21 -17.92 16.12 5.99
CA SER A 21 -18.25 17.02 7.10
C SER A 21 -19.36 18.03 6.73
N PHE A 22 -19.42 18.52 5.48
CA PHE A 22 -20.48 19.42 5.00
C PHE A 22 -21.84 18.75 4.89
N PHE A 23 -21.85 17.54 4.36
CA PHE A 23 -23.07 16.84 3.96
C PHE A 23 -23.28 15.58 4.79
N TYR A 24 -22.85 15.54 6.06
CA TYR A 24 -22.84 14.33 6.89
C TYR A 24 -24.18 13.56 6.94
N GLN A 25 -25.33 14.26 6.83
CA GLN A 25 -26.66 13.65 6.83
C GLN A 25 -26.95 12.90 5.52
N THR A 26 -26.63 13.49 4.37
CA THR A 26 -26.92 12.94 3.04
C THR A 26 -25.78 12.06 2.52
N TYR A 27 -24.54 12.31 2.93
CA TYR A 27 -23.34 11.56 2.55
C TYR A 27 -23.50 10.07 2.90
N ALA A 28 -24.09 9.79 4.05
CA ALA A 28 -24.46 8.45 4.51
C ALA A 28 -25.33 7.64 3.55
N GLU A 29 -26.26 8.32 2.89
CA GLU A 29 -27.29 7.71 2.05
C GLU A 29 -26.88 7.69 0.59
N THR A 30 -26.05 8.67 0.21
CA THR A 30 -25.57 8.82 -1.16
C THR A 30 -24.32 8.02 -1.45
N ASN A 31 -23.45 7.76 -0.45
CA ASN A 31 -22.16 7.04 -0.51
C ASN A 31 -21.67 6.74 -1.94
N ASN A 32 -21.44 7.81 -2.70
CA ASN A 32 -21.57 7.75 -4.14
C ASN A 32 -20.22 7.33 -4.71
N CYS A 33 -20.00 6.03 -4.84
CA CYS A 33 -18.75 5.45 -5.35
C CYS A 33 -18.32 6.09 -6.69
N TRP A 34 -19.28 6.51 -7.51
CA TRP A 34 -19.03 7.23 -8.77
C TRP A 34 -18.34 8.58 -8.59
N LEU A 35 -18.69 9.33 -7.54
CA LEU A 35 -18.04 10.61 -7.25
C LEU A 35 -16.57 10.40 -6.84
N ALA A 36 -16.33 9.39 -5.99
CA ALA A 36 -14.97 9.02 -5.59
C ALA A 36 -14.14 8.54 -6.78
N LEU A 37 -14.74 7.73 -7.67
CA LEU A 37 -14.09 7.27 -8.90
C LEU A 37 -13.77 8.44 -9.84
N ALA A 38 -14.71 9.36 -10.05
CA ALA A 38 -14.49 10.53 -10.89
C ALA A 38 -13.38 11.44 -10.33
N MET A 39 -13.38 11.68 -9.01
CA MET A 39 -12.30 12.42 -8.35
C MET A 39 -10.94 11.75 -8.52
N MET A 40 -10.87 10.42 -8.34
CA MET A 40 -9.65 9.64 -8.58
C MET A 40 -9.16 9.82 -10.02
N ILE A 41 -10.03 9.62 -11.01
CA ILE A 41 -9.66 9.76 -12.43
C ILE A 41 -9.10 11.15 -12.71
N ILE A 42 -9.76 12.21 -12.24
CA ILE A 42 -9.33 13.61 -12.46
C ILE A 42 -7.95 13.85 -11.85
N LEU A 43 -7.74 13.43 -10.60
CA LEU A 43 -6.50 13.68 -9.88
C LEU A 43 -5.32 12.88 -10.42
N TYR A 44 -5.54 11.61 -10.76
CA TYR A 44 -4.50 10.79 -11.39
C TYR A 44 -4.16 11.31 -12.80
N SER A 45 -5.15 11.76 -13.56
CA SER A 45 -4.91 12.37 -14.88
C SER A 45 -4.09 13.66 -14.74
N LEU A 46 -4.43 14.52 -13.77
CA LEU A 46 -3.70 15.76 -13.53
C LEU A 46 -2.24 15.48 -13.09
N SER A 47 -2.05 14.48 -12.23
CA SER A 47 -0.72 14.06 -11.79
C SER A 47 0.13 13.52 -12.95
N ALA A 48 -0.46 12.66 -13.80
CA ALA A 48 0.21 12.13 -14.99
C ALA A 48 0.62 13.24 -15.97
N ILE A 49 -0.22 14.27 -16.15
CA ILE A 49 0.11 15.43 -16.99
C ILE A 49 1.30 16.20 -16.39
N MET A 50 1.32 16.44 -15.09
CA MET A 50 2.43 17.13 -14.41
C MET A 50 3.75 16.36 -14.52
N GLU A 51 3.72 15.05 -14.34
CA GLU A 51 4.89 14.19 -14.53
C GLU A 51 5.36 14.18 -15.98
N LEU A 52 4.44 14.11 -16.95
CA LEU A 52 4.77 14.16 -18.37
C LEU A 52 5.45 15.49 -18.74
N MET A 53 4.94 16.62 -18.24
CA MET A 53 5.56 17.94 -18.46
C MET A 53 6.96 18.00 -17.87
N SER A 54 7.18 17.44 -16.68
CA SER A 54 8.50 17.35 -16.05
C SER A 54 9.47 16.46 -16.85
N MET A 55 8.99 15.33 -17.39
CA MET A 55 9.78 14.47 -18.26
C MET A 55 10.17 15.17 -19.57
N LEU A 56 9.24 15.88 -20.21
CA LEU A 56 9.53 16.61 -21.45
C LEU A 56 10.58 17.72 -21.27
N HIS A 57 10.68 18.32 -20.08
CA HIS A 57 11.68 19.34 -19.78
C HIS A 57 13.06 18.79 -19.37
N THR A 58 13.16 17.52 -18.96
CA THR A 58 14.42 16.94 -18.44
C THR A 58 15.31 16.30 -19.51
N VAL A 59 14.82 16.11 -20.74
CA VAL A 59 15.55 15.39 -21.80
C VAL A 59 16.67 16.21 -22.47
N ALA A 60 16.77 17.52 -22.21
CA ALA A 60 17.65 18.40 -22.99
C ALA A 60 19.08 18.63 -22.44
N GLU A 61 19.38 18.41 -21.15
CA GLU A 61 20.60 18.98 -20.54
C GLU A 61 21.68 17.99 -20.06
N ASN A 62 21.41 16.68 -19.96
CA ASN A 62 22.32 15.73 -19.29
C ASN A 62 22.97 14.69 -20.22
N SER A 63 23.60 15.11 -21.32
CA SER A 63 24.29 14.20 -22.26
C SER A 63 25.67 13.70 -21.80
N GLY A 64 26.07 13.88 -20.53
CA GLY A 64 27.43 13.51 -20.08
C GLY A 64 27.57 12.91 -18.68
N LYS A 65 26.54 12.91 -17.82
CA LYS A 65 26.63 12.35 -16.47
C LYS A 65 25.44 11.44 -16.22
N ILE A 66 25.67 10.13 -16.24
CA ILE A 66 24.70 9.12 -15.83
C ILE A 66 24.55 9.21 -14.32
N LEU A 67 23.71 10.13 -13.89
CA LEU A 67 23.13 10.11 -12.55
C LEU A 67 21.86 9.28 -12.67
N CYS A 68 21.82 8.12 -12.00
CA CYS A 68 20.57 7.36 -11.82
C CYS A 68 19.48 8.17 -11.09
N ASP A 69 19.82 9.36 -10.62
CA ASP A 69 18.89 10.36 -10.10
C ASP A 69 18.72 11.46 -11.16
N SER A 70 17.69 11.32 -12.00
CA SER A 70 17.23 12.35 -12.93
C SER A 70 16.43 13.45 -12.19
N THR A 71 16.96 13.91 -11.04
CA THR A 71 16.36 14.99 -10.27
C THR A 71 16.65 16.32 -10.96
N MET A 72 15.79 16.66 -11.92
CA MET A 72 15.59 17.98 -12.52
C MET A 72 16.87 18.69 -13.02
N SER A 73 17.13 18.59 -14.31
CA SER A 73 17.83 19.67 -15.03
C SER A 73 16.81 20.81 -15.23
N GLY A 74 16.89 21.84 -14.39
CA GLY A 74 15.99 22.98 -14.47
C GLY A 74 16.64 24.19 -13.83
N SER A 75 16.37 25.37 -14.40
CA SER A 75 16.88 26.64 -13.85
C SER A 75 16.41 26.85 -12.41
N THR A 76 17.20 27.56 -11.59
CA THR A 76 16.80 27.97 -10.23
C THR A 76 15.40 28.59 -10.18
N SER A 77 15.00 29.36 -11.20
CA SER A 77 13.65 29.96 -11.29
C SER A 77 12.54 28.90 -11.37
N SER A 78 12.74 27.84 -12.15
CA SER A 78 11.80 26.71 -12.25
C SER A 78 11.76 25.88 -10.96
N ALA A 79 12.89 25.73 -10.27
CA ALA A 79 12.93 25.06 -8.98
C ALA A 79 12.14 25.82 -7.90
N ILE A 80 12.28 27.15 -7.87
CA ILE A 80 11.54 28.02 -6.94
C ILE A 80 10.05 27.97 -7.23
N SER A 81 9.62 28.08 -8.48
CA SER A 81 8.19 28.05 -8.82
C SER A 81 7.54 26.72 -8.45
N ASN A 82 8.22 25.60 -8.72
CA ASN A 82 7.76 24.27 -8.32
C ASN A 82 7.71 24.11 -6.79
N PHE A 83 8.71 24.60 -6.06
CA PHE A 83 8.70 24.63 -4.60
C PHE A 83 7.48 25.36 -4.05
N VAL A 84 7.22 26.57 -4.56
CA VAL A 84 6.08 27.39 -4.11
C VAL A 84 4.74 26.69 -4.40
N ILE A 85 4.56 26.14 -5.59
CA ILE A 85 3.32 25.42 -5.95
C ILE A 85 3.10 24.20 -5.04
N CYS A 86 4.14 23.41 -4.77
CA CYS A 86 4.04 22.24 -3.89
C CYS A 86 3.64 22.65 -2.47
N VAL A 87 4.30 23.66 -1.90
CA VAL A 87 4.01 24.14 -0.55
C VAL A 87 2.58 24.68 -0.45
N ILE A 88 2.11 25.43 -1.45
CA ILE A 88 0.73 25.96 -1.47
C ILE A 88 -0.29 24.82 -1.49
N LEU A 89 -0.09 23.82 -2.36
CA LEU A 89 -1.03 22.70 -2.48
C LEU A 89 -1.07 21.83 -1.22
N GLU A 90 0.08 21.60 -0.57
CA GLU A 90 0.12 20.86 0.69
C GLU A 90 -0.52 21.64 1.85
N LEU A 91 -0.27 22.96 1.94
CA LEU A 91 -0.95 23.81 2.92
C LEU A 91 -2.47 23.82 2.69
N ALA A 92 -2.92 23.86 1.44
CA ALA A 92 -4.35 23.78 1.10
C ALA A 92 -4.97 22.46 1.59
N ALA A 93 -4.27 21.33 1.41
CA ALA A 93 -4.73 20.04 1.92
C ALA A 93 -4.86 20.04 3.46
N ILE A 94 -3.84 20.51 4.19
CA ILE A 94 -3.84 20.58 5.65
C ILE A 94 -4.97 21.49 6.16
N LEU A 95 -5.13 22.68 5.58
CA LEU A 95 -6.17 23.63 5.96
C LEU A 95 -7.56 23.05 5.73
N THR A 96 -7.78 22.41 4.58
CA THR A 96 -9.03 21.72 4.24
C THR A 96 -9.37 20.65 5.28
N PHE A 97 -8.38 19.84 5.68
CA PHE A 97 -8.53 18.84 6.75
C PHE A 97 -8.87 19.46 8.11
N ALA A 98 -8.11 20.50 8.49
CA ALA A 98 -8.28 21.18 9.77
C ALA A 98 -9.68 21.81 9.90
N VAL A 99 -10.17 22.43 8.81
CA VAL A 99 -11.52 23.00 8.75
C VAL A 99 -12.59 21.92 8.89
N GLY A 100 -12.45 20.80 8.18
CA GLY A 100 -13.37 19.66 8.31
C GLY A 100 -13.43 19.13 9.74
N GLN A 101 -12.26 18.88 10.34
CA GLN A 101 -12.14 18.39 11.71
C GLN A 101 -12.70 19.38 12.75
N TYR A 102 -12.40 20.68 12.62
CA TYR A 102 -12.92 21.71 13.51
C TYR A 102 -14.45 21.73 13.47
N ARG A 103 -15.02 21.69 12.28
CA ARG A 103 -16.47 21.71 12.12
C ARG A 103 -17.14 20.46 12.67
N ASP A 104 -16.57 19.28 12.43
CA ASP A 104 -17.11 18.05 12.98
C ASP A 104 -17.13 18.09 14.52
N LYS A 105 -16.07 18.63 15.16
CA LYS A 105 -16.03 18.85 16.61
C LYS A 105 -17.13 19.80 17.08
N VAL A 106 -17.28 20.94 16.41
CA VAL A 106 -18.32 21.93 16.73
C VAL A 106 -19.71 21.34 16.58
N LYS A 107 -19.98 20.62 15.49
CA LYS A 107 -21.29 19.99 15.24
C LYS A 107 -21.59 18.86 16.22
N LEU A 108 -20.61 18.03 16.54
CA LEU A 108 -20.77 16.98 17.55
C LEU A 108 -21.10 17.59 18.91
N ASN A 109 -20.38 18.64 19.32
CA ASN A 109 -20.65 19.34 20.57
C ASN A 109 -22.05 19.98 20.57
N GLN A 110 -22.47 20.63 19.48
CA GLN A 110 -23.83 21.17 19.35
C GLN A 110 -24.90 20.07 19.55
N ILE A 111 -24.73 18.92 18.89
CA ILE A 111 -25.67 17.79 18.96
C ILE A 111 -25.71 17.14 20.35
N LEU A 112 -24.60 17.17 21.09
CA LEU A 112 -24.53 16.66 22.48
C LEU A 112 -25.19 17.62 23.47
N TRP A 113 -25.01 18.94 23.27
CA TRP A 113 -25.56 19.98 24.14
C TRP A 113 -27.06 20.18 23.95
N PHE A 114 -27.53 20.17 22.70
CA PHE A 114 -28.95 20.21 22.39
C PHE A 114 -29.45 18.77 22.28
N ASN A 115 -29.95 18.22 23.39
CA ASN A 115 -30.55 16.88 23.44
C ASN A 115 -31.94 16.87 22.75
N THR A 116 -31.99 17.34 21.50
CA THR A 116 -33.20 17.36 20.68
C THR A 116 -33.39 16.01 20.01
N ALA A 117 -34.61 15.46 20.10
CA ALA A 117 -35.04 14.23 19.45
C ALA A 117 -34.89 14.22 17.91
N GLN A 118 -34.52 15.35 17.31
CA GLN A 118 -34.28 15.52 15.87
C GLN A 118 -32.93 14.96 15.40
N HIS A 119 -31.95 14.75 16.29
CA HIS A 119 -30.66 14.16 15.88
C HIS A 119 -30.68 12.65 16.06
N SER A 120 -30.86 11.94 14.96
CA SER A 120 -30.82 10.47 14.96
C SER A 120 -29.47 9.97 15.46
N LEU A 121 -29.49 8.86 16.21
CA LEU A 121 -28.29 8.14 16.67
C LEU A 121 -27.28 7.93 15.53
N LYS A 122 -27.79 7.68 14.32
CA LYS A 122 -27.05 7.54 13.06
C LYS A 122 -26.14 8.74 12.74
N ALA A 123 -26.65 9.97 12.89
CA ALA A 123 -25.88 11.18 12.64
C ALA A 123 -24.71 11.35 13.63
N ARG A 124 -24.94 11.04 14.92
CA ARG A 124 -23.89 11.08 15.95
C ARG A 124 -22.78 10.07 15.66
N PHE A 125 -23.16 8.85 15.29
CA PHE A 125 -22.19 7.82 14.90
C PHE A 125 -21.37 8.22 13.67
N GLN A 126 -21.97 8.86 12.68
CA GLN A 126 -21.26 9.30 11.48
C GLN A 126 -20.25 10.41 11.75
N LEU A 127 -20.65 11.45 12.50
CA LEU A 127 -19.73 12.51 12.91
C LEU A 127 -18.58 11.97 13.76
N SER A 128 -18.87 11.05 14.68
CA SER A 128 -17.83 10.39 15.49
C SER A 128 -16.88 9.55 14.63
N SER A 129 -17.42 8.79 13.67
CA SER A 129 -16.62 8.00 12.72
C SER A 129 -15.71 8.89 11.86
N ASN A 130 -16.25 9.97 11.29
CA ASN A 130 -15.51 10.95 10.51
C ASN A 130 -14.39 11.61 11.34
N LEU A 131 -14.67 11.97 12.60
CA LEU A 131 -13.66 12.51 13.51
C LEU A 131 -12.54 11.53 13.82
N ASN A 132 -12.88 10.26 14.09
CA ASN A 132 -11.88 9.23 14.36
C ASN A 132 -10.97 9.01 13.16
N LEU A 133 -11.55 8.97 11.95
CA LEU A 133 -10.80 8.81 10.72
C LEU A 133 -9.93 10.06 10.43
N ASN A 134 -10.45 11.27 10.66
CA ASN A 134 -9.67 12.50 10.55
C ASN A 134 -8.52 12.55 11.58
N ASN A 135 -8.74 12.09 12.81
CA ASN A 135 -7.71 12.00 13.85
C ASN A 135 -6.60 11.00 13.50
N ALA A 136 -6.92 9.95 12.72
CA ALA A 136 -5.94 8.98 12.24
C ALA A 136 -5.11 9.52 11.07
N LEU A 137 -5.73 10.29 10.18
CA LEU A 137 -5.11 10.77 8.94
C LEU A 137 -4.31 12.06 9.11
N MET A 138 -4.77 12.97 9.97
CA MET A 138 -4.11 14.27 10.17
C MET A 138 -2.62 14.14 10.53
N PRO A 139 -2.19 13.24 11.46
CA PRO A 139 -0.77 13.03 11.72
C PRO A 139 0.01 12.55 10.48
N CYS A 140 -0.59 11.70 9.65
CA CYS A 140 0.04 11.18 8.44
C CYS A 140 0.30 12.30 7.42
N ILE A 141 -0.66 13.21 7.26
CA ILE A 141 -0.56 14.37 6.35
C ILE A 141 0.46 15.38 6.88
N VAL A 142 0.48 15.64 8.18
CA VAL A 142 1.46 16.56 8.79
C VAL A 142 2.88 16.02 8.66
N VAL A 143 3.10 14.72 8.92
CA VAL A 143 4.41 14.10 8.72
C VAL A 143 4.82 14.18 7.24
N TYR A 144 3.90 13.91 6.31
CA TYR A 144 4.16 14.07 4.88
C TYR A 144 4.64 15.47 4.53
N PHE A 145 3.88 16.48 4.94
CA PHE A 145 4.20 17.87 4.68
C PHE A 145 5.60 18.24 5.17
N ILE A 146 5.94 17.88 6.42
CA ILE A 146 7.28 18.16 6.96
C ILE A 146 8.35 17.48 6.11
N THR A 147 8.18 16.20 5.76
CA THR A 147 9.16 15.48 4.95
C THR A 147 9.27 16.04 3.52
N SER A 148 8.15 16.44 2.92
CA SER A 148 8.08 16.99 1.56
C SER A 148 8.72 18.37 1.49
N VAL A 149 8.46 19.23 2.49
CA VAL A 149 9.10 20.55 2.60
C VAL A 149 10.61 20.41 2.78
N VAL A 150 11.06 19.55 3.70
CA VAL A 150 12.50 19.27 3.90
C VAL A 150 13.12 18.76 2.60
N GLN A 151 12.43 17.87 1.89
CA GLN A 151 12.90 17.35 0.63
C GLN A 151 13.02 18.45 -0.45
N SER A 152 12.00 19.28 -0.56
CA SER A 152 11.93 20.33 -1.57
C SER A 152 12.95 21.45 -1.31
N ILE A 153 13.19 21.82 -0.04
CA ILE A 153 14.29 22.72 0.36
C ILE A 153 15.64 22.14 -0.03
N SER A 154 15.85 20.85 0.22
CA SER A 154 17.12 20.18 -0.09
C SER A 154 17.40 20.13 -1.60
N ILE A 155 16.36 19.90 -2.42
CA ILE A 155 16.43 19.98 -3.88
C ILE A 155 16.76 21.41 -4.32
N LEU A 156 16.08 22.41 -3.75
CA LEU A 156 16.34 23.81 -4.06
C LEU A 156 17.80 24.21 -3.77
N ILE A 157 18.33 23.81 -2.61
CA ILE A 157 19.73 24.04 -2.26
C ILE A 157 20.66 23.36 -3.27
N ALA A 158 20.37 22.12 -3.68
CA ALA A 158 21.19 21.39 -4.63
C ALA A 158 21.22 22.05 -6.02
N ILE A 159 20.08 22.58 -6.49
CA ILE A 159 19.98 23.27 -7.78
C ILE A 159 20.73 24.61 -7.73
N ILE A 160 20.56 25.39 -6.65
CA ILE A 160 21.30 26.64 -6.46
C ILE A 160 22.82 26.38 -6.40
N ASP A 161 23.25 25.33 -5.70
CA ASP A 161 24.66 24.98 -5.59
C ASP A 161 25.25 24.54 -6.95
N MET A 162 24.47 23.83 -7.76
CA MET A 162 24.84 23.52 -9.15
C MET A 162 24.97 24.77 -10.01
N ASP A 163 24.02 25.72 -9.90
CA ASP A 163 24.06 26.98 -10.66
C ASP A 163 25.24 27.89 -10.24
N VAL A 164 25.62 27.89 -8.95
CA VAL A 164 26.69 28.76 -8.41
C VAL A 164 28.08 28.15 -8.53
N HIS A 165 28.26 26.87 -8.21
CA HIS A 165 29.57 26.24 -8.07
C HIS A 165 29.86 25.17 -9.13
N GLY A 166 28.88 24.77 -9.95
CA GLY A 166 29.05 23.73 -10.98
C GLY A 166 29.27 22.31 -10.43
N GLU A 167 29.31 22.15 -9.11
CA GLU A 167 29.43 20.86 -8.41
C GLU A 167 28.08 20.47 -7.81
N GLY A 168 27.49 19.37 -8.32
CA GLY A 168 26.26 18.82 -7.75
C GLY A 168 26.56 17.98 -6.51
N ARG A 169 25.92 18.27 -5.37
CA ARG A 169 26.02 17.44 -4.15
C ARG A 169 25.26 16.12 -4.33
N HIS A 170 25.88 15.15 -5.00
CA HIS A 170 25.33 13.80 -5.21
C HIS A 170 24.95 13.06 -3.91
N ARG A 171 25.56 13.43 -2.77
CA ARG A 171 25.23 12.85 -1.46
C ARG A 171 23.86 13.28 -0.96
N LEU A 172 23.40 14.50 -1.29
CA LEU A 172 22.09 15.01 -0.84
C LEU A 172 20.94 14.24 -1.50
N GLY A 173 21.03 13.91 -2.79
CA GLY A 173 20.03 13.11 -3.51
C GLY A 173 19.75 11.75 -2.84
N HIS A 174 20.80 11.01 -2.50
CA HIS A 174 20.68 9.70 -1.84
C HIS A 174 19.98 9.78 -0.46
N TRP A 175 20.33 10.78 0.36
CA TRP A 175 19.67 10.99 1.65
C TRP A 175 18.18 11.31 1.50
N LEU A 176 17.81 12.04 0.46
CA LEU A 176 16.41 12.38 0.17
C LEU A 176 15.61 11.15 -0.27
N CYS A 177 16.19 10.26 -1.09
CA CYS A 177 15.57 9.00 -1.46
C CYS A 177 15.32 8.10 -0.23
N ILE A 178 16.31 7.99 0.67
CA ILE A 178 16.17 7.21 1.90
C ILE A 178 15.07 7.80 2.80
N LEU A 179 15.02 9.13 2.94
CA LEU A 179 13.99 9.81 3.73
C LEU A 179 12.57 9.55 3.19
N SER A 180 12.42 9.58 1.85
CA SER A 180 11.15 9.28 1.18
C SER A 180 10.70 7.83 1.43
N LEU A 181 11.61 6.87 1.35
CA LEU A 181 11.33 5.46 1.64
C LEU A 181 10.92 5.23 3.10
N ILE A 182 11.62 5.85 4.05
CA ILE A 182 11.29 5.78 5.47
C ILE A 182 9.89 6.35 5.71
N TYR A 183 9.56 7.47 5.08
CA TYR A 183 8.24 8.05 5.17
C TYR A 183 7.13 7.09 4.68
N SER A 184 7.28 6.46 3.51
CA SER A 184 6.31 5.49 3.00
C SER A 184 6.11 4.31 3.97
N LEU A 185 7.18 3.85 4.62
CA LEU A 185 7.11 2.82 5.66
C LEU A 185 6.36 3.29 6.91
N VAL A 186 6.65 4.50 7.39
CA VAL A 186 6.00 5.08 8.57
C VAL A 186 4.49 5.22 8.34
N GLN A 187 4.07 5.63 7.15
CA GLN A 187 2.64 5.70 6.82
C GLN A 187 1.94 4.34 6.86
N GLY A 188 2.57 3.31 6.29
CA GLY A 188 2.06 1.94 6.32
C GLY A 188 1.86 1.41 7.73
N ILE A 189 2.59 1.94 8.72
CA ILE A 189 2.48 1.56 10.14
C ILE A 189 1.48 2.45 10.89
N MET A 190 1.50 3.77 10.66
CA MET A 190 0.68 4.73 11.43
C MET A 190 -0.82 4.57 11.18
N LEU A 191 -1.22 4.35 9.92
CA LEU A 191 -2.62 4.19 9.51
C LEU A 191 -3.34 3.07 10.28
N PRO A 192 -2.83 1.82 10.29
CA PRO A 192 -3.50 0.75 11.01
C PRO A 192 -3.39 0.86 12.53
N VAL A 193 -2.38 1.52 13.10
CA VAL A 193 -2.30 1.75 14.57
C VAL A 193 -3.34 2.76 15.05
N LYS A 194 -3.72 3.74 14.22
CA LYS A 194 -4.65 4.81 14.61
C LYS A 194 -6.10 4.55 14.20
N ASN A 195 -6.35 3.57 13.34
CA ASN A 195 -7.69 3.24 12.86
C ASN A 195 -8.04 1.80 13.27
N SER A 196 -8.92 1.65 14.25
CA SER A 196 -9.31 0.35 14.81
C SER A 196 -9.93 -0.61 13.79
N ALA A 197 -10.56 -0.10 12.72
CA ALA A 197 -11.07 -0.94 11.63
C ALA A 197 -9.93 -1.52 10.80
N LEU A 198 -8.90 -0.72 10.50
CA LEU A 198 -7.69 -1.17 9.83
C LEU A 198 -6.84 -2.08 10.71
N GLU A 199 -6.74 -1.79 12.02
CA GLU A 199 -6.08 -2.66 12.99
C GLU A 199 -6.72 -4.06 13.00
N LYS A 200 -8.05 -4.11 13.06
CA LYS A 200 -8.79 -5.37 13.02
C LYS A 200 -8.55 -6.12 11.72
N ALA A 201 -8.69 -5.46 10.57
CA ALA A 201 -8.43 -6.06 9.27
C ALA A 201 -6.99 -6.57 9.15
N TRP A 202 -6.01 -5.81 9.66
CA TRP A 202 -4.60 -6.20 9.66
C TRP A 202 -4.34 -7.43 10.53
N SER A 203 -4.92 -7.47 11.73
CA SER A 203 -4.83 -8.62 12.64
C SER A 203 -5.41 -9.89 12.01
N GLU A 204 -6.55 -9.79 11.33
CA GLU A 204 -7.19 -10.89 10.62
C GLU A 204 -6.33 -11.37 9.44
N MET A 205 -5.77 -10.44 8.64
CA MET A 205 -4.84 -10.77 7.55
C MET A 205 -3.59 -11.50 8.05
N MET A 206 -3.01 -11.03 9.16
CA MET A 206 -1.83 -11.68 9.77
C MET A 206 -2.16 -13.09 10.28
N LEU A 207 -3.33 -13.27 10.89
CA LEU A 207 -3.81 -14.59 11.30
C LEU A 207 -4.00 -15.54 10.11
N ILE A 208 -4.56 -15.07 9.00
CA ILE A 208 -4.69 -15.84 7.76
C ILE A 208 -3.30 -16.24 7.24
N ARG A 209 -2.33 -15.31 7.23
CA ARG A 209 -0.97 -15.58 6.77
C ARG A 209 -0.26 -16.62 7.64
N VAL A 210 -0.44 -16.55 8.96
CA VAL A 210 0.08 -17.54 9.90
C VAL A 210 -0.57 -18.91 9.69
N LYS A 211 -1.89 -18.97 9.53
CA LYS A 211 -2.62 -20.22 9.22
C LYS A 211 -2.17 -20.81 7.89
N TRP A 212 -2.00 -20.00 6.84
CA TRP A 212 -1.51 -20.44 5.54
C TRP A 212 -0.08 -20.98 5.62
N ARG A 213 0.81 -20.30 6.34
CA ARG A 213 2.18 -20.82 6.59
C ARG A 213 2.15 -22.15 7.34
N LYS A 214 1.32 -22.28 8.38
CA LYS A 214 1.16 -23.55 9.11
C LYS A 214 0.64 -24.67 8.22
N ASN A 215 -0.38 -24.41 7.39
CA ASN A 215 -0.92 -25.39 6.45
C ASN A 215 0.10 -25.78 5.37
N LYS A 216 0.90 -24.84 4.87
CA LYS A 216 1.96 -25.13 3.90
C LYS A 216 3.03 -26.05 4.50
N VAL A 217 3.43 -25.82 5.74
CA VAL A 217 4.39 -26.67 6.47
C VAL A 217 3.80 -28.04 6.78
N LEU A 218 2.51 -28.11 7.14
CA LEU A 218 1.80 -29.38 7.37
C LEU A 218 1.71 -30.21 6.09
N ASN A 219 1.36 -29.59 4.96
CA ASN A 219 1.26 -30.28 3.67
C ASN A 219 2.63 -30.73 3.15
N SER A 220 3.69 -29.92 3.30
CA SER A 220 5.05 -30.36 2.93
C SER A 220 5.53 -31.53 3.78
N ASN A 221 5.15 -31.58 5.07
CA ASN A 221 5.49 -32.70 5.94
C ASN A 221 4.67 -33.96 5.62
N GLN A 222 3.43 -33.82 5.17
CA GLN A 222 2.62 -34.94 4.69
C GLN A 222 3.15 -35.50 3.37
N GLU A 223 3.53 -34.65 2.42
CA GLU A 223 4.16 -35.08 1.17
C GLU A 223 5.51 -35.78 1.40
N SER A 224 6.31 -35.28 2.36
CA SER A 224 7.56 -35.94 2.75
C SER A 224 7.30 -37.34 3.34
N ARG A 225 6.32 -37.47 4.25
CA ARG A 225 5.96 -38.79 4.81
C ARG A 225 5.36 -39.73 3.77
N ALA A 226 4.55 -39.23 2.84
CA ALA A 226 4.01 -40.04 1.75
C ALA A 226 5.13 -40.62 0.87
N LYS A 227 6.16 -39.80 0.56
CA LYS A 227 7.35 -40.26 -0.18
C LYS A 227 8.14 -41.32 0.59
N ASP A 228 8.31 -41.15 1.90
CA ASP A 228 8.97 -42.14 2.74
C ASP A 228 8.20 -43.48 2.77
N HIS A 229 6.87 -43.43 2.86
CA HIS A 229 6.01 -44.62 2.83
C HIS A 229 6.03 -45.33 1.46
N THR A 230 6.08 -44.59 0.34
CA THR A 230 6.23 -45.21 -0.99
C THR A 230 7.58 -45.87 -1.17
N LEU A 231 8.65 -45.29 -0.61
CA LEU A 231 10.00 -45.84 -0.71
C LEU A 231 10.17 -47.11 0.15
N ILE A 232 9.50 -47.16 1.31
CA ILE A 232 9.41 -48.36 2.15
C ILE A 232 8.59 -49.45 1.44
N ALA A 233 7.47 -49.11 0.81
CA ALA A 233 6.66 -50.07 0.07
C ALA A 233 7.43 -50.64 -1.14
N GLU A 234 8.12 -49.79 -1.90
CA GLU A 234 8.91 -50.19 -3.06
C GLU A 234 10.06 -51.14 -2.65
N LYS A 235 10.76 -50.83 -1.55
CA LYS A 235 11.77 -51.72 -0.99
C LYS A 235 11.18 -53.06 -0.53
N TYR A 236 10.03 -53.03 0.14
CA TYR A 236 9.33 -54.24 0.57
C TYR A 236 8.94 -55.13 -0.63
N PHE A 237 8.44 -54.55 -1.72
CA PHE A 237 8.10 -55.30 -2.94
C PHE A 237 9.34 -55.84 -3.66
N GLN A 238 10.46 -55.10 -3.67
CA GLN A 238 11.73 -55.59 -4.22
C GLN A 238 12.31 -56.75 -3.40
N ASP A 239 12.26 -56.66 -2.07
CA ASP A 239 12.70 -57.74 -1.17
C ASP A 239 11.81 -58.99 -1.32
N LEU A 240 10.50 -58.80 -1.54
CA LEU A 240 9.55 -59.90 -1.82
C LEU A 240 9.80 -60.56 -3.18
N ALA A 241 10.10 -59.78 -4.22
CA ALA A 241 10.45 -60.30 -5.53
C ALA A 241 11.77 -61.09 -5.49
N ALA A 242 12.79 -60.57 -4.80
CA ALA A 242 14.06 -61.27 -4.60
C ALA A 242 13.88 -62.57 -3.79
N ALA A 243 13.00 -62.57 -2.78
CA ALA A 243 12.65 -63.77 -2.03
C ALA A 243 11.88 -64.80 -2.87
N TRP A 244 11.00 -64.35 -3.78
CA TRP A 244 10.29 -65.21 -4.73
C TRP A 244 11.24 -65.89 -5.72
N ASP A 245 12.19 -65.13 -6.27
CA ASP A 245 13.22 -65.66 -7.18
C ASP A 245 14.15 -66.64 -6.46
N ALA A 246 14.51 -66.38 -5.20
CA ALA A 246 15.31 -67.28 -4.38
C ALA A 246 14.55 -68.55 -3.93
N ALA A 247 13.23 -68.48 -3.79
CA ALA A 247 12.36 -69.60 -3.39
C ALA A 247 11.88 -70.47 -4.56
N SER A 248 12.28 -70.15 -5.80
CA SER A 248 11.94 -70.94 -7.00
C SER A 248 13.14 -71.75 -7.55
N PRO A 249 13.60 -72.82 -6.88
CA PRO A 249 14.36 -73.85 -7.57
C PRO A 249 13.37 -74.80 -8.26
N ASN A 250 13.29 -74.73 -9.59
CA ASN A 250 12.67 -75.76 -10.44
C ASN A 250 11.35 -76.37 -9.93
N ILE A 251 10.24 -75.66 -10.10
CA ILE A 251 8.94 -76.33 -10.24
C ILE A 251 8.26 -75.83 -11.51
N ILE A 252 8.18 -76.76 -12.47
CA ILE A 252 7.35 -76.72 -13.66
C ILE A 252 5.91 -76.40 -13.22
N PHE A 253 5.39 -75.24 -13.61
CA PHE A 253 3.95 -74.98 -13.66
C PHE A 253 3.64 -74.29 -15.00
N GLN A 254 3.70 -75.09 -16.06
CA GLN A 254 2.66 -75.00 -17.09
C GLN A 254 1.31 -75.24 -16.39
N ASP A 255 0.28 -74.47 -16.77
CA ASP A 255 -1.14 -74.72 -16.47
C ASP A 255 -1.82 -74.10 -15.22
N SER A 256 -1.48 -72.87 -14.81
CA SER A 256 -2.37 -72.14 -13.88
C SER A 256 -2.56 -70.63 -14.12
N LEU A 257 -2.27 -70.13 -15.34
CA LEU A 257 -2.68 -68.78 -15.79
C LEU A 257 -4.19 -68.67 -16.14
N ALA A 258 -5.00 -69.67 -15.75
CA ALA A 258 -6.43 -69.73 -16.02
C ALA A 258 -7.34 -69.20 -14.90
N PHE A 259 -6.78 -68.60 -13.84
CA PHE A 259 -7.59 -68.06 -12.75
C PHE A 259 -7.11 -66.67 -12.36
N VAL A 260 -8.05 -65.74 -12.21
CA VAL A 260 -7.87 -64.32 -11.87
C VAL A 260 -7.61 -63.38 -13.07
N GLY A 261 -8.11 -63.77 -14.25
CA GLY A 261 -8.68 -62.84 -15.23
C GLY A 261 -10.17 -62.64 -14.97
N GLN A 262 -10.58 -62.18 -13.78
CA GLN A 262 -11.98 -61.82 -13.48
C GLN A 262 -12.09 -61.10 -12.13
N ARG A 263 -12.00 -59.77 -12.16
CA ARG A 263 -12.77 -58.79 -11.37
C ARG A 263 -12.13 -57.40 -11.51
N ILE A 264 -12.33 -56.80 -12.68
CA ILE A 264 -12.50 -55.34 -12.78
C ILE A 264 -13.88 -55.16 -13.41
N VAL A 265 -14.89 -55.11 -12.55
CA VAL A 265 -16.08 -54.24 -12.63
C VAL A 265 -16.27 -53.72 -11.22
#